data_AF-A0A1B1I3A3-F1
#
_entry.id   AF-A0A1B1I3A3-F1
#
_cell.length_a   1.000
_cell.length_b   1.000
_cell.length_c   1.000
_cell.angle_alpha   90.00
_cell.angle_beta   90.00
_cell.angle_gamma   90.00
#
_symmetry.space_group_name_H-M   'P 1'
#
loop_
_entity.id
_entity.type
_entity.pdbx_description
1 polymer ?
#
loop_
_entity_poly.entity_id
_entity_poly.type
_entity_poly.pdbx_seq_one_letter_code
_entity_poly.pdbx_strand_id
1 'polypeptide(L)' 'MKDAALTLRNHSKEILSYFHTRLTNAICEGINAMIQAAKRKARGFHTFEGYAAMIYLAAGKLKLATPVLF' A
#
# COMPACT_ATOMS: atom_id res chain seq x y z
N MET A 1 -10.43 -4.22 24.61
CA MET A 1 -9.94 -5.62 24.73
C MET A 1 -10.88 -6.64 24.08
N LYS A 2 -12.19 -6.57 24.31
CA LYS A 2 -13.14 -7.53 23.70
C LYS A 2 -13.13 -7.51 22.16
N ASP A 3 -13.10 -6.33 21.54
CA ASP A 3 -13.15 -6.22 20.07
C ASP A 3 -11.89 -6.78 19.40
N ALA A 4 -10.70 -6.47 19.92
CA ALA A 4 -9.45 -7.03 19.42
C ALA A 4 -9.42 -8.56 19.52
N ALA A 5 -9.90 -9.12 20.64
CA ALA A 5 -10.01 -10.57 20.81
C ALA A 5 -11.02 -11.19 19.82
N LEU A 6 -12.12 -10.49 19.55
CA LEU A 6 -13.11 -10.92 18.56
C LEU A 6 -12.53 -10.91 17.14
N THR A 7 -11.77 -9.87 16.77
CA THR A 7 -11.06 -9.79 15.48
C THR A 7 -10.07 -10.95 15.32
N LEU A 8 -9.26 -11.24 16.34
CA LEU A 8 -8.33 -12.37 16.32
C LEU A 8 -9.06 -13.70 16.16
N ARG A 9 -10.18 -13.90 16.85
CA ARG A 9 -11.00 -15.11 16.73
C ARG A 9 -11.58 -15.25 15.32
N ASN A 10 -12.14 -14.18 14.78
CA ASN A 10 -12.75 -14.15 13.44
C ASN A 10 -11.74 -14.44 12.33
N HIS A 11 -10.49 -14.00 12.48
CA HIS A 11 -9.42 -14.17 11.48
C HIS A 11 -8.43 -15.29 11.82
N SER A 12 -8.71 -16.10 12.83
CA SER A 12 -7.81 -17.15 13.33
C SER A 12 -7.37 -18.13 12.24
N LYS A 13 -8.26 -18.46 11.30
CA LYS A 13 -7.95 -19.34 10.15
C LYS A 13 -6.89 -18.73 9.23
N GLU A 14 -7.00 -17.45 8.87
CA GLU A 14 -5.99 -16.80 8.03
C GLU A 14 -4.66 -16.63 8.76
N ILE A 15 -4.71 -16.29 10.06
CA ILE A 15 -3.51 -16.17 10.91
C ILE A 15 -2.75 -17.50 10.94
N LEU A 16 -3.44 -18.62 11.14
CA LEU A 16 -2.80 -19.94 11.17
C LEU A 16 -2.36 -20.43 9.77
N SER A 17 -3.03 -19.99 8.70
CA SER A 17 -2.64 -20.30 7.32
C SER A 17 -1.22 -19.85 6.97
N TYR A 18 -0.69 -18.84 7.67
CA TYR A 18 0.69 -18.39 7.53
C TYR A 18 1.71 -19.52 7.72
N PHE A 19 1.48 -20.47 8.64
CA PHE A 19 2.43 -21.56 8.89
C PHE A 19 2.56 -22.51 7.70
N HIS A 20 1.54 -22.58 6.84
CA HIS A 20 1.54 -23.42 5.64
C HIS A 20 1.98 -22.66 4.40
N THR A 21 1.43 -21.46 4.20
CA THR A 21 1.59 -20.70 2.95
C THR A 21 2.73 -19.69 3.00
N ARG A 22 3.16 -19.29 4.21
CA ARG A 22 4.09 -18.18 4.47
C ARG A 22 3.66 -16.85 3.84
N LEU A 23 2.40 -16.72 3.44
CA LEU A 23 1.85 -15.49 2.89
C LEU A 23 1.67 -14.45 4.00
N THR A 24 2.21 -13.26 3.79
CA THR A 24 2.08 -12.13 4.70
C THR A 24 1.47 -10.94 3.98
N ASN A 25 0.82 -10.05 4.73
CA ASN A 25 0.31 -8.78 4.23
C ASN A 25 1.41 -7.72 4.03
N ALA A 26 2.69 -8.07 4.23
CA ALA A 26 3.80 -7.12 4.24
C ALA A 26 3.95 -6.34 2.92
N ILE A 27 3.73 -7.00 1.77
CA ILE A 27 3.76 -6.33 0.46
C ILE A 27 2.63 -5.31 0.35
N CYS A 28 1.41 -5.69 0.72
CA CYS A 28 0.25 -4.80 0.69
C CYS A 28 0.43 -3.61 1.64
N GLU A 29 1.00 -3.84 2.83
CA GLU A 29 1.34 -2.77 3.78
C GLU A 29 2.40 -1.82 3.22
N GLY A 30 3.42 -2.36 2.54
CA GLY A 30 4.42 -1.56 1.83
C GLY A 30 3.79 -0.67 0.75
N ILE A 31 2.88 -1.23 -0.05
CA ILE A 31 2.13 -0.46 -1.07
C ILE A 31 1.26 0.61 -0.41
N ASN A 32 0.55 0.29 0.67
CA ASN A 32 -0.25 1.25 1.43
C ASN A 32 0.62 2.39 1.99
N ALA A 33 1.80 2.09 2.50
CA ALA A 33 2.74 3.10 2.99
C ALA A 33 3.20 4.06 1.86
N MET A 34 3.50 3.52 0.67
CA MET A 34 3.85 4.33 -0.51
C MET A 34 2.69 5.24 -0.94
N ILE A 35 1.46 4.72 -0.97
CA ILE A 35 0.25 5.51 -1.28
C ILE A 35 0.06 6.64 -0.27
N GLN A 36 0.19 6.36 1.03
CA GLN A 36 0.07 7.39 2.06
C GLN A 36 1.20 8.43 1.97
N ALA A 37 2.41 8.02 1.60
CA ALA A 37 3.50 8.97 1.34
C ALA A 37 3.20 9.87 0.13
N ALA A 38 2.67 9.30 -0.97
CA ALA A 38 2.23 10.07 -2.13
C ALA A 38 1.13 11.07 -1.75
N LYS A 39 0.12 10.64 -0.97
CA LYS A 39 -0.94 11.51 -0.44
C LYS A 39 -0.38 12.67 0.38
N ARG A 40 0.61 12.44 1.25
CA ARG A 40 1.24 13.49 2.08
C ARG A 40 2.07 14.49 1.27
N LYS A 41 2.79 14.02 0.25
CA LYS A 41 3.57 14.89 -0.66
C LYS A 41 2.67 15.77 -1.50
N ALA A 42 1.47 15.27 -1.78
CA ALA A 42 0.48 15.94 -2.58
C ALA A 42 -0.38 16.92 -1.80
N ARG A 43 0.19 18.07 -1.50
CA ARG A 43 -0.53 19.19 -0.86
C ARG A 43 -1.49 19.88 -1.85
N GLY A 44 -2.42 19.14 -2.48
CA GLY A 44 -3.41 19.74 -3.39
C GLY A 44 -3.88 18.90 -4.58
N PHE A 45 -4.00 17.57 -4.48
CA PHE A 45 -4.75 16.84 -5.51
C PHE A 45 -6.23 17.21 -5.40
N HIS A 46 -6.69 18.10 -6.28
CA HIS A 46 -8.08 18.55 -6.33
C HIS A 46 -9.01 17.52 -6.97
N THR A 47 -8.45 16.46 -7.58
CA THR A 47 -9.19 15.40 -8.27
C THR A 47 -8.66 14.02 -7.91
N PHE A 48 -9.52 13.01 -8.02
CA PHE A 48 -9.15 11.61 -7.77
C PHE A 48 -8.19 11.11 -8.85
N GLU A 49 -8.36 11.56 -10.09
CA GLU A 49 -7.52 11.21 -11.24
C GLU A 49 -6.07 11.66 -11.01
N GLY A 50 -5.88 12.88 -10.48
CA GLY A 50 -4.55 13.39 -10.12
C GLY A 50 -3.91 12.58 -9.00
N TYR A 51 -4.71 12.17 -8.01
CA TYR A 51 -4.24 11.29 -6.95
C TYR A 51 -3.83 9.89 -7.46
N ALA A 52 -4.66 9.28 -8.30
CA ALA A 52 -4.38 7.99 -8.92
C ALA A 52 -3.11 8.04 -9.79
N ALA A 53 -2.96 9.07 -10.63
CA ALA A 53 -1.77 9.27 -11.45
C ALA A 53 -0.50 9.32 -10.59
N MET A 54 -0.56 9.98 -9.44
CA MET A 54 0.58 10.12 -8.54
C MET A 54 0.89 8.85 -7.75
N ILE A 55 -0.10 8.01 -7.47
CA ILE A 55 0.14 6.64 -7.00
C ILE A 55 0.89 5.84 -8.06
N TYR A 56 0.50 5.91 -9.34
CA TYR A 56 1.22 5.23 -10.41
C TYR A 56 2.66 5.72 -10.57
N LEU A 57 2.88 7.04 -10.49
CA LEU A 57 4.23 7.61 -10.54
C LEU A 57 5.09 7.17 -9.33
N ALA A 58 4.50 7.06 -8.13
CA ALA A 58 5.24 6.70 -6.92
C ALA A 58 5.49 5.19 -6.76
N ALA A 59 4.51 4.35 -7.09
CA ALA A 59 4.54 2.91 -6.82
C ALA A 59 4.74 2.04 -8.08
N GLY A 60 4.46 2.59 -9.27
CA GLY A 60 4.39 1.82 -10.51
C GLY A 60 5.74 1.41 -11.13
N LYS A 61 6.87 1.82 -10.54
CA LYS A 61 8.24 1.56 -11.07
C LYS A 61 8.35 1.85 -12.57
N LEU A 62 7.75 2.95 -13.01
CA LEU A 62 7.62 3.30 -14.42
C LEU A 62 8.99 3.63 -15.01
N LYS A 63 9.27 3.09 -16.20
CA LYS A 63 10.42 3.52 -17.01
C LYS A 63 10.02 4.80 -17.75
N LEU A 64 10.25 5.94 -17.12
CA LEU A 64 10.00 7.23 -17.75
C LEU A 64 11.16 7.56 -18.69
N ALA A 65 10.83 7.98 -19.91
CA ALA A 65 11.82 8.55 -20.82
C ALA A 65 12.15 9.99 -20.37
N THR A 66 12.86 10.12 -19.26
CA THR A 66 13.37 11.40 -18.79
C THR A 66 14.71 11.69 -19.46
N PRO A 67 14.97 12.93 -19.92
CA PRO A 67 16.29 13.29 -20.37
C PRO A 67 17.30 13.08 -19.23
N VAL A 68 18.47 12.55 -19.58
CA VAL A 68 19.59 12.43 -18.64
C VAL A 68 20.03 13.86 -18.30
N LEU A 69 20.05 14.21 -17.01
CA LEU A 69 20.76 15.41 -16.59
C LEU A 69 22.24 15.16 -16.89
N PHE A 70 22.82 16.10 -17.63
CA PHE A 70 24.18 16.19 -18.15
C PHE A 70 25.23 15.34 -17.43
#